data_AF-A0AAV6HED1-F1
#
_entry.id   AF-A0AAV6HED1-F1
#
_cell.length_a   1.000
_cell.length_b   1.000
_cell.length_c   1.000
_cell.angle_alpha   90.00
_cell.angle_beta   90.00
_cell.angle_gamma   90.00
#
_symmetry.space_group_name_H-M   'P 1'
#
loop_
_entity.id
_entity.type
_entity.pdbx_description
1 polymer ?
#
loop_
_entity_poly.entity_id
_entity_poly.type
_entity_poly.pdbx_seq_one_letter_code
_entity_poly.pdbx_strand_id
1 'polypeptide(L)'
;MDKILEALVTSSHPLPVKRAIVRKVVEAAEKEVTEEQCHALYALTTRLILLGEDAFQRQTGQQVQEAYARYHRDEFARFVSKDFVLGLLQQGYGPLDRHHPALIDFLHGCLRLLISCPAVLEVAAALQTEVLRLVCERPKPVLCARLAALLADFPQCVPRDKGQGALFCQQLVRTMSHFQCTTSQEKDLREFVAQVNRVSELLQGIWKAEPAALLPSLQEVFAIISSTDPAFEPSISLASLVQHIPLQMIAVLIKSLTTDHNVKDASMTKALCRMIDWLSWPLANHVDTWVIALLKGLASVQKFTILIDVTLLKIELVFNRLWYPIVRQGALVVLSHMLLSFQHSPEAFHLVVPHVVQLVQSLRGDGLPTSKAFLLQFTELIHCMMYQYSGFPDLYDSILEAIKDLPKPSEEKIKLILNQSAWTSQSNLFAPGLMQLAGKSETGKTGLVNLGNTCYMNSVIQTLFMATDFRRHVLSLQLNGSNTLMKKLQLLFAFLAHTQRAAYAPRNFFEASRPPWFTVGSQQDCSEYLRFLLDRLHEEEKALRALAEAKPKHSEVSPSDQSLNSTQDAGADQSLSSTQDAGADQSISSIQDAGAEQSISFTQDAGAAQTPHAAPPRRPLMASVTG
;
A
#
# COMPACT_ATOMS: atom_id res chain seq x y z
N MET A 1 -21.69 30.03 48.17
CA MET A 1 -20.26 30.34 47.93
C MET A 1 -20.02 30.69 46.47
N ASP A 2 -20.77 30.07 45.55
CA ASP A 2 -20.97 30.41 44.15
C ASP A 2 -21.00 31.93 43.84
N LYS A 3 -21.93 32.71 44.41
CA LYS A 3 -22.01 34.16 44.12
C LYS A 3 -20.76 34.95 44.51
N ILE A 4 -20.11 34.56 45.61
CA ILE A 4 -18.84 35.16 46.06
C ILE A 4 -17.75 34.84 45.06
N LEU A 5 -17.68 33.58 44.61
CA LEU A 5 -16.71 33.13 43.63
C LEU A 5 -16.90 33.84 42.28
N GLU A 6 -18.15 33.99 41.83
CA GLU A 6 -18.51 34.68 40.58
C GLU A 6 -18.13 36.18 40.61
N ALA A 7 -18.42 36.86 41.72
CA ALA A 7 -17.99 38.25 41.92
C ALA A 7 -16.45 38.36 41.99
N LEU A 8 -15.78 37.37 42.59
CA LEU A 8 -14.34 37.38 42.74
C LEU A 8 -13.61 37.24 41.39
N VAL A 9 -14.02 36.29 40.56
CA VAL A 9 -13.35 36.05 39.27
C VAL A 9 -13.49 37.24 38.32
N THR A 10 -14.63 37.94 38.37
CA THR A 10 -14.91 39.17 37.60
C THR A 10 -14.31 40.44 38.22
N SER A 11 -13.88 40.40 39.48
CA SER A 11 -13.30 41.57 40.15
C SER A 11 -11.91 41.97 39.62
N SER A 12 -11.49 43.20 39.92
CA SER A 12 -10.14 43.71 39.65
C SER A 12 -9.18 43.57 40.84
N HIS A 13 -9.51 42.72 41.83
CA HIS A 13 -8.65 42.53 43.01
C HIS A 13 -7.28 41.94 42.67
N PRO A 14 -6.22 42.24 43.45
CA PRO A 14 -4.90 41.65 43.26
C PRO A 14 -4.91 40.12 43.33
N LEU A 15 -4.08 39.46 42.52
CA LEU A 15 -4.02 37.99 42.45
C LEU A 15 -3.79 37.30 43.81
N PRO A 16 -2.96 37.82 44.74
CA PRO A 16 -2.82 37.22 46.07
C PRO A 16 -4.13 37.22 46.87
N VAL A 17 -4.92 38.30 46.76
CA VAL A 17 -6.23 38.43 47.41
C VAL A 17 -7.21 37.44 46.79
N LYS A 18 -7.26 37.37 45.45
CA LYS A 18 -8.09 36.39 44.75
C LYS A 18 -7.77 34.96 45.18
N ARG A 19 -6.48 34.59 45.22
CA ARG A 19 -6.04 33.24 45.67
C ARG A 19 -6.41 32.95 47.12
N ALA A 20 -6.31 33.93 48.02
CA ALA A 20 -6.70 33.75 49.42
C ALA A 20 -8.20 33.49 49.57
N ILE A 21 -9.03 34.20 48.81
CA ILE A 21 -10.49 34.00 48.83
C ILE A 21 -10.86 32.66 48.17
N VAL A 22 -10.23 32.29 47.05
CA VAL A 22 -10.42 30.95 46.44
C VAL A 22 -10.09 29.84 47.44
N ARG A 23 -8.99 29.98 48.21
CA ARG A 23 -8.66 29.02 49.27
C ARG A 23 -9.78 28.90 50.31
N LYS A 24 -10.37 30.02 50.73
CA LYS A 24 -11.51 30.01 51.66
C LYS A 24 -12.76 29.37 51.06
N VAL A 25 -12.99 29.52 49.76
CA VAL A 25 -14.08 28.83 49.04
C VAL A 25 -13.82 27.32 49.01
N VAL A 26 -12.58 26.90 48.74
CA VAL A 26 -12.18 25.49 48.78
C VAL A 26 -12.33 24.88 50.18
N GLU A 27 -11.86 25.58 51.22
CA GLU A 27 -12.03 25.15 52.63
C GLU A 27 -13.52 25.03 53.03
N ALA A 28 -14.41 25.79 52.39
CA ALA A 28 -15.84 25.73 52.68
C ALA A 28 -16.51 24.45 52.14
N ALA A 29 -15.85 23.69 51.27
CA ALA A 29 -16.33 22.39 50.79
C ALA A 29 -16.41 21.33 51.91
N GLU A 30 -15.71 21.55 53.04
CA GLU A 30 -15.71 20.60 54.18
C GLU A 30 -16.99 20.67 55.03
N LYS A 31 -17.83 21.67 54.80
CA LYS A 31 -19.06 21.89 55.56
C LYS A 31 -20.24 21.22 54.88
N GLU A 32 -21.33 21.01 55.60
CA GLU A 32 -22.58 20.61 54.97
C GLU A 32 -23.10 21.73 54.04
N VAL A 33 -23.48 21.34 52.83
CA VAL A 33 -23.93 22.21 51.75
C VAL A 33 -25.19 21.57 51.16
N THR A 34 -26.20 22.37 50.83
CA THR A 34 -27.44 21.81 50.27
C THR A 34 -27.24 21.36 48.82
N GLU A 35 -28.09 20.45 48.34
CA GLU A 35 -28.03 19.97 46.95
C GLU A 35 -28.12 21.12 45.93
N GLU A 36 -28.99 22.10 46.16
CA GLU A 36 -29.12 23.29 45.31
C GLU A 36 -27.83 24.13 45.28
N GLN A 37 -27.16 24.27 46.43
CA GLN A 37 -25.90 25.01 46.55
C GLN A 37 -24.76 24.27 45.84
N CYS A 38 -24.69 22.94 45.96
CA CYS A 38 -23.76 22.09 45.21
C CYS A 38 -23.99 22.24 43.70
N HIS A 39 -25.24 22.13 43.26
CA HIS A 39 -25.61 22.27 41.84
C HIS A 39 -25.23 23.64 41.28
N ALA A 40 -25.55 24.74 41.99
CA ALA A 40 -25.18 26.10 41.57
C ALA A 40 -23.66 26.26 41.45
N LEU A 41 -22.90 25.66 42.38
CA LEU A 41 -21.45 25.72 42.35
C LEU A 41 -20.85 24.86 41.22
N TYR A 42 -21.39 23.67 40.97
CA TYR A 42 -20.95 22.83 39.84
C TYR A 42 -21.26 23.49 38.49
N ALA A 43 -22.40 24.16 38.36
CA ALA A 43 -22.73 24.95 37.17
C ALA A 43 -21.72 26.10 36.97
N LEU A 44 -21.41 26.86 38.02
CA LEU A 44 -20.43 27.95 37.95
C LEU A 44 -19.01 27.44 37.64
N THR A 45 -18.55 26.42 38.35
CA THR A 45 -17.20 25.87 38.14
C THR A 45 -17.06 25.25 36.75
N THR A 46 -18.08 24.56 36.24
CA THR A 46 -18.13 24.10 34.85
C THR A 46 -17.98 25.26 33.87
N ARG A 47 -18.71 26.37 34.10
CA ARG A 47 -18.60 27.59 33.29
C ARG A 47 -17.19 28.18 33.34
N LEU A 48 -16.55 28.21 34.50
CA LEU A 48 -15.19 28.73 34.66
C LEU A 48 -14.15 27.84 33.99
N ILE A 49 -14.31 26.52 34.03
CA ILE A 49 -13.38 25.57 33.41
C ILE A 49 -13.46 25.67 31.89
N LEU A 50 -14.68 25.70 31.34
CA LEU A 50 -14.90 25.68 29.89
C LEU A 50 -14.78 27.06 29.25
N LEU A 51 -15.29 28.11 29.89
CA LEU A 51 -15.42 29.45 29.32
C LEU A 51 -14.57 30.52 30.04
N GLY A 52 -13.72 30.14 30.99
CA GLY A 52 -12.86 31.09 31.69
C GLY A 52 -11.91 31.82 30.74
N GLU A 53 -11.86 33.15 30.86
CA GLU A 53 -11.11 34.02 29.92
C GLU A 53 -9.59 33.89 30.09
N ASP A 54 -9.15 33.60 31.32
CA ASP A 54 -7.75 33.49 31.67
C ASP A 54 -7.43 32.16 32.39
N ALA A 55 -6.15 31.86 32.54
CA ALA A 55 -5.69 30.64 33.20
C ALA A 55 -6.09 30.58 34.69
N PHE A 56 -6.22 31.73 35.36
CA PHE A 56 -6.60 31.79 36.76
C PHE A 56 -8.06 31.39 36.96
N GLN A 57 -8.98 31.85 36.10
CA GLN A 57 -10.40 31.48 36.14
C GLN A 57 -10.57 29.97 35.92
N ARG A 58 -9.92 29.42 34.88
CA ARG A 58 -9.98 27.98 34.59
C ARG A 58 -9.43 27.14 35.73
N GLN A 59 -8.28 27.53 36.28
CA GLN A 59 -7.66 26.84 37.42
C GLN A 59 -8.53 26.95 38.69
N THR A 60 -9.16 28.10 38.92
CA THR A 60 -10.08 28.30 40.04
C THR A 60 -11.30 27.38 39.93
N GLY A 61 -11.88 27.28 38.73
CA GLY A 61 -12.98 26.35 38.45
C GLY A 61 -12.59 24.91 38.77
N GLN A 62 -11.42 24.45 38.31
CA GLN A 62 -10.91 23.11 38.60
C GLN A 62 -10.72 22.88 40.11
N GLN A 63 -10.01 23.77 40.81
CA GLN A 63 -9.73 23.62 42.24
C GLN A 63 -11.00 23.54 43.09
N VAL A 64 -11.98 24.41 42.81
CA VAL A 64 -13.24 24.42 43.55
C VAL A 64 -14.08 23.19 43.21
N GLN A 65 -14.14 22.79 41.93
CA GLN A 65 -14.88 21.59 41.54
C GLN A 65 -14.29 20.32 42.15
N GLU A 66 -12.96 20.15 42.13
CA GLU A 66 -12.28 19.00 42.74
C GLU A 66 -12.55 18.92 44.25
N ALA A 67 -12.51 20.07 44.95
CA ALA A 67 -12.78 20.12 46.39
C ALA A 67 -14.23 19.73 46.71
N TYR A 68 -15.20 20.33 46.01
CA TYR A 68 -16.61 20.03 46.26
C TYR A 68 -16.99 18.61 45.83
N ALA A 69 -16.49 18.12 44.70
CA ALA A 69 -16.72 16.73 44.27
C ALA A 69 -16.10 15.70 45.21
N ARG A 70 -15.07 16.07 45.98
CA ARG A 70 -14.46 15.21 47.00
C ARG A 70 -15.35 15.05 48.24
N TYR A 71 -15.97 16.13 48.72
CA TYR A 71 -16.79 16.13 49.93
C TYR A 71 -18.29 15.88 49.66
N HIS A 72 -18.79 16.25 48.48
CA HIS A 72 -20.19 16.16 48.05
C HIS A 72 -20.31 15.34 46.76
N ARG A 73 -19.87 14.08 46.85
CA ARG A 73 -19.66 13.23 45.69
C ARG A 73 -20.98 12.73 45.07
N ASP A 74 -22.00 12.47 45.89
CA ASP A 74 -23.31 12.02 45.40
C ASP A 74 -24.02 13.12 44.61
N GLU A 75 -23.92 14.37 45.07
CA GLU A 75 -24.41 15.54 44.34
C GLU A 75 -23.65 15.75 43.03
N PHE A 76 -22.33 15.53 43.03
CA PHE A 76 -21.53 15.60 41.81
C PHE A 76 -21.92 14.51 40.80
N ALA A 77 -22.18 13.30 41.28
CA ALA A 77 -22.64 12.18 40.46
C ALA A 77 -24.01 12.45 39.82
N ARG A 78 -24.93 13.10 40.53
CA ARG A 78 -26.21 13.56 39.95
C ARG A 78 -26.03 14.71 38.96
N PHE A 79 -25.09 15.61 39.22
CA PHE A 79 -24.78 16.73 38.32
C PHE A 79 -24.20 16.25 36.98
N VAL A 80 -23.20 15.37 37.01
CA VAL A 80 -22.61 14.76 35.80
C VAL A 80 -23.46 13.55 35.38
N SER A 81 -24.73 13.81 35.11
CA SER A 81 -25.67 12.81 34.65
C SER A 81 -25.39 12.39 33.20
N LYS A 82 -25.99 11.28 32.78
CA LYS A 82 -26.02 10.86 31.37
C LYS A 82 -26.49 11.99 30.44
N ASP A 83 -27.56 12.69 30.80
CA ASP A 83 -28.13 13.74 29.96
C ASP A 83 -27.21 14.95 29.84
N PHE A 84 -26.49 15.30 30.92
CA PHE A 84 -25.49 16.35 30.88
C PHE A 84 -24.33 15.99 29.92
N VAL A 85 -23.83 14.76 29.99
CA VAL A 85 -22.76 14.28 29.12
C VAL A 85 -23.20 14.25 27.65
N LEU A 86 -24.42 13.78 27.37
CA LEU A 86 -24.99 13.81 26.03
C LEU A 86 -25.18 15.24 25.52
N GLY A 87 -25.69 16.15 26.36
CA GLY A 87 -25.82 17.57 26.04
C GLY A 87 -24.49 18.19 25.61
N LEU A 88 -23.42 17.95 26.39
CA LEU A 88 -22.08 18.42 26.06
C LEU A 88 -21.57 17.89 24.72
N LEU A 89 -21.70 16.59 24.45
CA LEU A 89 -21.14 15.95 23.25
C LEU A 89 -21.98 16.16 21.98
N GLN A 90 -23.27 16.46 22.11
CA GLN A 90 -24.17 16.64 20.98
C GLN A 90 -24.42 18.11 20.64
N GLN A 91 -24.47 18.99 21.65
CA GLN A 91 -24.83 20.41 21.50
C GLN A 91 -23.65 21.36 21.77
N GLY A 92 -22.62 20.92 22.50
CA GLY A 92 -21.53 21.78 22.95
C GLY A 92 -21.83 22.45 24.29
N TYR A 93 -21.14 23.54 24.60
CA TYR A 93 -21.34 24.29 25.85
C TYR A 93 -21.16 25.79 25.64
N GLY A 94 -22.26 26.55 25.73
CA GLY A 94 -22.25 27.99 25.46
C GLY A 94 -21.71 28.30 24.06
N PRO A 95 -20.62 29.07 23.90
CA PRO A 95 -19.99 29.34 22.61
C PRO A 95 -19.12 28.20 22.07
N LEU A 96 -18.80 27.18 22.90
CA LEU A 96 -17.97 26.06 22.46
C LEU A 96 -18.80 25.08 21.62
N ASP A 97 -18.32 24.81 20.41
CA ASP A 97 -18.91 23.79 19.55
C ASP A 97 -18.68 22.38 20.11
N ARG A 98 -19.50 21.43 19.68
CA ARG A 98 -19.45 20.03 20.13
C ARG A 98 -18.15 19.29 19.81
N HIS A 99 -17.31 19.81 18.91
CA HIS A 99 -15.99 19.26 18.56
C HIS A 99 -14.84 19.99 19.28
N HIS A 100 -15.15 20.91 20.19
CA HIS A 100 -14.12 21.65 20.91
C HIS A 100 -13.36 20.74 21.91
N PRO A 101 -12.01 20.66 21.85
CA PRO A 101 -11.23 19.73 22.68
C PRO A 101 -11.41 19.87 24.19
N ALA A 102 -11.69 21.09 24.67
CA ALA A 102 -11.91 21.37 26.08
C ALA A 102 -13.10 20.59 26.68
N LEU A 103 -14.10 20.22 25.86
CA LEU A 103 -15.23 19.40 26.32
C LEU A 103 -14.77 18.00 26.73
N ILE A 104 -13.86 17.40 25.96
CA ILE A 104 -13.29 16.08 26.28
C ILE A 104 -12.35 16.16 27.47
N ASP A 105 -11.51 17.20 27.57
CA ASP A 105 -10.65 17.41 28.74
C ASP A 105 -11.48 17.59 30.03
N PHE A 106 -12.61 18.31 29.95
CA PHE A 106 -13.54 18.48 31.07
C PHE A 106 -14.21 17.17 31.47
N LEU A 107 -14.74 16.39 30.51
CA LEU A 107 -15.32 15.07 30.78
C LEU A 107 -14.27 14.10 31.35
N HIS A 108 -13.03 14.16 30.87
CA HIS A 108 -11.92 13.38 31.42
C HIS A 108 -11.66 13.72 32.90
N GLY A 109 -11.69 15.00 33.26
CA GLY A 109 -11.62 15.45 34.65
C GLY A 109 -12.79 14.95 35.50
N CYS A 110 -14.01 15.04 34.98
CA CYS A 110 -15.21 14.56 35.67
C CYS A 110 -15.15 13.06 35.96
N LEU A 111 -14.71 12.24 34.99
CA LEU A 111 -14.54 10.80 35.18
C LEU A 111 -13.54 10.45 36.28
N ARG A 112 -12.44 11.21 36.41
CA ARG A 112 -11.46 11.02 37.51
C ARG A 112 -12.09 11.29 38.88
N LEU A 113 -12.95 12.30 38.97
CA LEU A 113 -13.67 12.63 40.20
C LEU A 113 -14.76 11.59 40.55
N LEU A 114 -15.35 10.95 39.52
CA LEU A 114 -16.38 9.92 39.68
C LEU A 114 -15.84 8.50 39.79
N ILE A 115 -14.53 8.25 39.71
CA ILE A 115 -13.97 6.90 39.53
C ILE A 115 -14.39 5.90 40.63
N SER A 116 -14.73 6.38 41.82
CA SER A 116 -15.19 5.57 42.96
C SER A 116 -16.72 5.52 43.11
N CYS A 117 -17.49 6.12 42.20
CA CYS A 117 -18.96 6.15 42.22
C CYS A 117 -19.57 5.20 41.21
N PRO A 118 -20.69 4.51 41.53
CA PRO A 118 -21.42 3.68 40.58
C PRO A 118 -21.88 4.44 39.32
N ALA A 119 -22.19 5.73 39.46
CA ALA A 119 -22.58 6.62 38.35
C ALA A 119 -21.55 6.66 37.20
N VAL A 120 -20.26 6.37 37.47
CA VAL A 120 -19.24 6.29 36.43
C VAL A 120 -19.56 5.25 35.36
N LEU A 121 -20.29 4.18 35.71
CA LEU A 121 -20.71 3.15 34.77
C LEU A 121 -21.81 3.64 33.82
N GLU A 122 -22.76 4.43 34.33
CA GLU A 122 -23.81 5.03 33.50
C GLU A 122 -23.24 6.07 32.54
N VAL A 123 -22.32 6.90 33.03
CA VAL A 123 -21.58 7.87 32.21
C VAL A 123 -20.72 7.15 31.17
N ALA A 124 -19.99 6.10 31.55
CA ALA A 124 -19.18 5.31 30.63
C ALA A 124 -20.03 4.67 29.53
N ALA A 125 -21.21 4.13 29.84
CA ALA A 125 -22.13 3.57 28.86
C ALA A 125 -22.65 4.63 27.88
N ALA A 126 -22.95 5.85 28.35
CA ALA A 126 -23.30 6.97 27.48
C ALA A 126 -22.13 7.34 26.54
N LEU A 127 -20.92 7.38 27.08
CA LEU A 127 -19.71 7.66 26.32
C LEU A 127 -19.44 6.62 25.25
N GLN A 128 -19.62 5.32 25.50
CA GLN A 128 -19.40 4.27 24.50
C GLN A 128 -20.14 4.54 23.18
N THR A 129 -21.39 5.01 23.25
CA THR A 129 -22.16 5.31 22.02
C THR A 129 -21.65 6.59 21.35
N GLU A 130 -21.38 7.63 22.14
CA GLU A 130 -20.97 8.93 21.61
C GLU A 130 -19.53 8.94 21.06
N VAL A 131 -18.60 8.19 21.65
CA VAL A 131 -17.21 8.13 21.14
C VAL A 131 -17.15 7.46 19.77
N LEU A 132 -17.99 6.46 19.52
CA LEU A 132 -18.11 5.86 18.18
C LEU A 132 -18.69 6.87 17.18
N ARG A 133 -19.77 7.58 17.54
CA ARG A 133 -20.33 8.65 16.70
C ARG A 133 -19.28 9.72 16.39
N LEU A 134 -18.57 10.20 17.41
CA LEU A 134 -17.54 11.23 17.27
C LEU A 134 -16.46 10.78 16.29
N VAL A 135 -15.94 9.55 16.40
CA VAL A 135 -14.93 9.05 15.47
C VAL A 135 -15.49 8.87 14.05
N CYS A 136 -16.77 8.53 13.89
CA CYS A 136 -17.42 8.51 12.57
C CYS A 136 -17.46 9.90 11.90
N GLU A 137 -17.47 11.00 12.68
CA GLU A 137 -17.49 12.38 12.18
C GLU A 137 -16.12 12.91 11.74
N ARG A 138 -15.07 12.08 11.78
CA ARG A 138 -13.70 12.42 11.34
C ARG A 138 -13.11 13.65 12.05
N PRO A 139 -13.02 13.62 13.39
CA PRO A 139 -12.57 14.77 14.17
C PRO A 139 -11.09 15.08 13.93
N LYS A 140 -10.72 16.33 14.24
CA LYS A 140 -9.34 16.81 14.10
C LYS A 140 -8.38 16.03 15.03
N PRO A 141 -7.08 15.97 14.69
CA PRO A 141 -6.06 15.25 15.48
C PRO A 141 -6.05 15.63 16.97
N VAL A 142 -6.21 16.92 17.28
CA VAL A 142 -6.26 17.44 18.66
C VAL A 142 -7.39 16.79 19.47
N LEU A 143 -8.62 16.79 18.93
CA LEU A 143 -9.78 16.21 19.61
C LEU A 143 -9.64 14.69 19.75
N CYS A 144 -9.17 14.01 18.70
CA CYS A 144 -8.84 12.59 18.74
C CYS A 144 -7.80 12.25 19.81
N ALA A 145 -6.77 13.08 19.99
CA ALA A 145 -5.75 12.86 21.01
C ALA A 145 -6.30 13.04 22.44
N ARG A 146 -7.20 14.01 22.66
CA ARG A 146 -7.91 14.16 23.95
C ARG A 146 -8.81 12.97 24.23
N LEU A 147 -9.55 12.53 23.21
CA LEU A 147 -10.37 11.34 23.29
C LEU A 147 -9.52 10.09 23.58
N ALA A 148 -8.36 9.96 22.93
CA ALA A 148 -7.45 8.85 23.17
C ALA A 148 -6.90 8.83 24.60
N ALA A 149 -6.60 9.99 25.18
CA ALA A 149 -6.19 10.09 26.58
C ALA A 149 -7.31 9.69 27.55
N LEU A 150 -8.55 10.13 27.30
CA LEU A 150 -9.72 9.74 28.11
C LEU A 150 -9.94 8.22 28.05
N LEU A 151 -9.96 7.65 26.84
CA LEU A 151 -10.22 6.22 26.64
C LEU A 151 -9.09 5.31 27.17
N ALA A 152 -7.85 5.80 27.18
CA ALA A 152 -6.73 5.08 27.77
C ALA A 152 -6.84 5.01 29.31
N ASP A 153 -7.23 6.11 29.95
CA ASP A 153 -7.43 6.16 31.41
C ASP A 153 -8.72 5.44 31.84
N PHE A 154 -9.75 5.42 30.98
CA PHE A 154 -11.06 4.81 31.24
C PHE A 154 -11.46 3.80 30.15
N PRO A 155 -10.85 2.60 30.11
CA PRO A 155 -11.10 1.60 29.07
C PRO A 155 -12.54 1.10 28.98
N GLN A 156 -13.34 1.28 30.03
CA GLN A 156 -14.79 1.01 30.06
C GLN A 156 -15.59 1.94 29.16
N CYS A 157 -15.04 3.08 28.73
CA CYS A 157 -15.69 3.99 27.78
C CYS A 157 -15.45 3.58 26.32
N VAL A 158 -14.58 2.61 26.05
CA VAL A 158 -14.35 2.08 24.70
C VAL A 158 -15.55 1.22 24.28
N PRO A 159 -16.11 1.38 23.06
CA PRO A 159 -17.22 0.54 22.60
C PRO A 159 -16.77 -0.92 22.51
N ARG A 160 -17.45 -1.83 23.22
CA ARG A 160 -17.12 -3.27 23.25
C ARG A 160 -18.30 -4.18 22.92
N ASP A 161 -19.53 -3.67 22.99
CA ASP A 161 -20.71 -4.50 22.80
C ASP A 161 -20.87 -4.96 21.35
N LYS A 162 -21.22 -6.24 21.16
CA LYS A 162 -21.70 -6.80 19.87
C LYS A 162 -20.79 -6.49 18.65
N GLY A 163 -19.46 -6.53 18.81
CA GLY A 163 -18.51 -6.30 17.73
C GLY A 163 -18.25 -4.82 17.40
N GLN A 164 -18.77 -3.89 18.19
CA GLN A 164 -18.51 -2.45 18.04
C GLN A 164 -17.03 -2.08 18.28
N GLY A 165 -16.25 -2.91 18.99
CA GLY A 165 -14.82 -2.68 19.18
C GLY A 165 -14.04 -2.70 17.87
N ALA A 166 -14.29 -3.70 17.02
CA ALA A 166 -13.71 -3.76 15.68
C ALA A 166 -14.17 -2.59 14.80
N LEU A 167 -15.47 -2.26 14.82
CA LEU A 167 -16.02 -1.13 14.06
C LEU A 167 -15.39 0.20 14.51
N PHE A 168 -15.28 0.44 15.82
CA PHE A 168 -14.64 1.61 16.39
C PHE A 168 -13.20 1.74 15.89
N CYS A 169 -12.43 0.65 15.92
CA CYS A 169 -11.06 0.64 15.43
C CYS A 169 -10.99 0.97 13.93
N GLN A 170 -11.88 0.40 13.10
CA GLN A 170 -11.94 0.72 11.66
C GLN A 170 -12.28 2.20 11.43
N GLN A 171 -13.25 2.76 12.15
CA GLN A 171 -13.59 4.18 12.04
C GLN A 171 -12.46 5.08 12.54
N LEU A 172 -11.70 4.65 13.55
CA LEU A 172 -10.55 5.40 14.03
C LEU A 172 -9.41 5.40 13.00
N VAL A 173 -9.15 4.26 12.36
CA VAL A 173 -8.22 4.16 11.22
C VAL A 173 -8.64 5.08 10.07
N ARG A 174 -9.92 5.08 9.68
CA ARG A 174 -10.47 6.02 8.68
C ARG A 174 -10.35 7.48 9.10
N THR A 175 -10.42 7.77 10.40
CA THR A 175 -10.23 9.13 10.91
C THR A 175 -8.77 9.55 10.80
N MET A 176 -7.85 8.67 11.20
CA MET A 176 -6.42 8.91 11.09
C MET A 176 -6.00 9.17 9.63
N SER A 177 -6.60 8.46 8.67
CA SER A 177 -6.31 8.69 7.24
C SER A 177 -6.73 10.09 6.74
N HIS A 178 -7.52 10.85 7.48
CA HIS A 178 -7.88 12.24 7.17
C HIS A 178 -7.07 13.28 7.97
N PHE A 179 -6.15 12.84 8.83
CA PHE A 179 -5.35 13.77 9.63
C PHE A 179 -4.43 14.61 8.76
N GLN A 180 -4.49 15.93 8.95
CA GLN A 180 -3.68 16.89 8.21
C GLN A 180 -3.11 17.92 9.17
N CYS A 181 -1.91 18.38 8.86
CA CYS A 181 -1.27 19.50 9.52
C CYS A 181 -1.00 20.56 8.45
N THR A 182 -1.70 21.70 8.52
CA THR A 182 -1.61 22.78 7.52
C THR A 182 -0.52 23.80 7.82
N THR A 183 0.12 23.68 8.98
CA THR A 183 1.13 24.61 9.48
C THR A 183 2.53 24.07 9.20
N SER A 184 3.45 24.96 8.85
CA SER A 184 4.87 24.65 8.65
C SER A 184 5.71 24.97 9.89
N GLN A 185 5.09 25.41 10.99
CA GLN A 185 5.80 25.71 12.22
C GLN A 185 6.24 24.42 12.92
N GLU A 186 7.51 24.37 13.31
CA GLU A 186 8.11 23.16 13.90
C GLU A 186 7.42 22.74 15.20
N LYS A 187 6.98 23.70 16.02
CA LYS A 187 6.24 23.44 17.26
C LYS A 187 4.93 22.70 16.98
N ASP A 188 4.17 23.18 16.01
CA ASP A 188 2.87 22.60 15.66
C ASP A 188 3.03 21.23 15.02
N LEU A 189 4.07 21.03 14.21
CA LEU A 189 4.41 19.72 13.64
C LEU A 189 4.75 18.69 14.74
N ARG A 190 5.55 19.09 15.74
CA ARG A 190 5.84 18.22 16.90
C ARG A 190 4.56 17.88 17.66
N GLU A 191 3.68 18.86 17.86
CA GLU A 191 2.41 18.64 18.55
C GLU A 191 1.49 17.71 17.75
N PHE A 192 1.41 17.89 16.43
CA PHE A 192 0.66 17.00 15.54
C PHE A 192 1.17 15.56 15.62
N VAL A 193 2.49 15.34 15.56
CA VAL A 193 3.07 14.00 15.69
C VAL A 193 2.74 13.39 17.07
N ALA A 194 2.84 14.17 18.15
CA ALA A 194 2.47 13.70 19.49
C ALA A 194 0.98 13.33 19.59
N GLN A 195 0.09 14.13 18.98
CA GLN A 195 -1.34 13.85 18.93
C GLN A 195 -1.63 12.55 18.17
N VAL A 196 -1.05 12.35 16.99
CA VAL A 196 -1.22 11.12 16.19
C VAL A 196 -0.71 9.90 16.95
N ASN A 197 0.46 9.98 17.59
CA ASN A 197 0.99 8.88 18.38
C ASN A 197 0.05 8.48 19.52
N ARG A 198 -0.57 9.45 20.21
CA ARG A 198 -1.51 9.15 21.30
C ARG A 198 -2.70 8.32 20.80
N VAL A 199 -3.20 8.62 19.60
CA VAL A 199 -4.27 7.87 18.95
C VAL A 199 -3.79 6.47 18.54
N SER A 200 -2.57 6.38 18.01
CA SER A 200 -1.91 5.12 17.65
C SER A 200 -1.74 4.19 18.85
N GLU A 201 -1.30 4.74 19.99
CA GLU A 201 -1.14 4.01 21.26
C GLU A 201 -2.47 3.50 21.81
N LEU A 202 -3.54 4.30 21.72
CA LEU A 202 -4.89 3.83 22.06
C LEU A 202 -5.26 2.61 21.21
N LEU A 203 -5.09 2.70 19.89
CA LEU A 203 -5.46 1.63 18.98
C LEU A 203 -4.64 0.36 19.26
N GLN A 204 -3.34 0.51 19.53
CA GLN A 204 -2.50 -0.60 20.00
C GLN A 204 -3.00 -1.21 21.31
N GLY A 205 -3.39 -0.37 22.27
CA GLY A 205 -3.97 -0.80 23.55
C GLY A 205 -5.25 -1.62 23.35
N ILE A 206 -6.12 -1.19 22.45
CA ILE A 206 -7.35 -1.90 22.10
C ILE A 206 -7.02 -3.24 21.43
N TRP A 207 -6.09 -3.29 20.46
CA TRP A 207 -5.68 -4.54 19.83
C TRP A 207 -5.09 -5.56 20.81
N LYS A 208 -4.39 -5.09 21.85
CA LYS A 208 -3.89 -5.97 22.93
C LYS A 208 -5.02 -6.51 23.80
N ALA A 209 -6.02 -5.68 24.10
CA ALA A 209 -7.16 -6.08 24.92
C ALA A 209 -8.17 -6.95 24.16
N GLU A 210 -8.36 -6.69 22.86
CA GLU A 210 -9.30 -7.38 21.97
C GLU A 210 -8.59 -7.73 20.64
N PRO A 211 -7.85 -8.86 20.60
CA PRO A 211 -7.10 -9.26 19.41
C PRO A 211 -7.95 -9.44 18.14
N ALA A 212 -9.25 -9.73 18.31
CA ALA A 212 -10.20 -9.86 17.20
C ALA A 212 -10.37 -8.55 16.40
N ALA A 213 -10.11 -7.39 17.01
CA ALA A 213 -10.20 -6.09 16.33
C ALA A 213 -8.99 -5.78 15.44
N LEU A 214 -7.86 -6.49 15.61
CA LEU A 214 -6.62 -6.21 14.87
C LEU A 214 -6.80 -6.44 13.37
N LEU A 215 -7.19 -7.65 12.95
CA LEU A 215 -7.29 -7.99 11.53
C LEU A 215 -8.26 -7.07 10.76
N PRO A 216 -9.49 -6.77 11.25
CA PRO A 216 -10.39 -5.81 10.60
C PRO A 216 -9.80 -4.39 10.49
N SER A 217 -9.03 -3.96 11.48
CA SER A 217 -8.34 -2.65 11.45
C SER A 217 -7.28 -2.62 10.37
N LEU A 218 -6.51 -3.70 10.22
CA LEU A 218 -5.47 -3.79 9.19
C LEU A 218 -6.06 -3.91 7.79
N GLN A 219 -7.13 -4.67 7.62
CA GLN A 219 -7.89 -4.69 6.37
C GLN A 219 -8.35 -3.28 5.97
N GLU A 220 -8.77 -2.47 6.94
CA GLU A 220 -9.15 -1.08 6.70
C GLU A 220 -7.94 -0.21 6.28
N VAL A 221 -6.78 -0.34 6.94
CA VAL A 221 -5.54 0.33 6.51
C VAL A 221 -5.22 -0.01 5.05
N PHE A 222 -5.32 -1.30 4.69
CA PHE A 222 -5.05 -1.77 3.32
C PHE A 222 -6.08 -1.25 2.31
N ALA A 223 -7.36 -1.24 2.65
CA ALA A 223 -8.41 -0.68 1.80
C ALA A 223 -8.16 0.81 1.52
N ILE A 224 -7.74 1.56 2.54
CA ILE A 224 -7.42 2.98 2.42
C ILE A 224 -6.20 3.22 1.51
N ILE A 225 -5.08 2.55 1.76
CA ILE A 225 -3.86 2.77 0.95
C ILE A 225 -3.98 2.22 -0.47
N SER A 226 -4.81 1.21 -0.72
CA SER A 226 -5.05 0.66 -2.06
C SER A 226 -6.16 1.37 -2.84
N SER A 227 -6.83 2.37 -2.22
CA SER A 227 -7.87 3.17 -2.87
C SER A 227 -7.32 3.89 -4.12
N THR A 228 -8.10 3.84 -5.20
CA THR A 228 -7.78 4.50 -6.48
C THR A 228 -8.59 5.77 -6.69
N ASP A 229 -9.37 6.20 -5.69
CA ASP A 229 -10.13 7.44 -5.73
C ASP A 229 -9.19 8.65 -5.86
N PRO A 230 -9.26 9.44 -6.94
CA PRO A 230 -8.42 10.62 -7.11
C PRO A 230 -8.79 11.77 -6.16
N ALA A 231 -10.01 11.79 -5.60
CA ALA A 231 -10.46 12.84 -4.69
C ALA A 231 -9.95 12.64 -3.25
N PHE A 232 -9.40 11.46 -2.94
CA PHE A 232 -9.00 11.08 -1.59
C PHE A 232 -7.55 10.62 -1.55
N GLU A 233 -6.70 11.43 -0.90
CA GLU A 233 -5.33 11.05 -0.57
C GLU A 233 -5.19 10.81 0.93
N PRO A 234 -4.90 9.56 1.37
CA PRO A 234 -4.78 9.25 2.77
C PRO A 234 -3.53 9.86 3.39
N SER A 235 -3.69 10.32 4.63
CA SER A 235 -2.61 10.85 5.43
C SER A 235 -1.49 9.83 5.67
N ILE A 236 -0.25 10.32 5.62
CA ILE A 236 0.93 9.55 6.03
C ILE A 236 0.93 9.21 7.53
N SER A 237 0.03 9.80 8.32
CA SER A 237 -0.16 9.51 9.75
C SER A 237 -0.45 8.02 10.02
N LEU A 238 -1.01 7.30 9.04
CA LEU A 238 -1.23 5.84 9.12
C LEU A 238 0.07 5.06 9.37
N ALA A 239 1.22 5.62 8.98
CA ALA A 239 2.53 5.07 9.29
C ALA A 239 2.74 4.90 10.81
N SER A 240 2.08 5.68 11.67
CA SER A 240 2.21 5.52 13.12
C SER A 240 1.70 4.16 13.60
N LEU A 241 0.79 3.52 12.86
CA LEU A 241 0.17 2.25 13.23
C LEU A 241 1.11 1.06 12.98
N VAL A 242 1.94 1.15 11.93
CA VAL A 242 2.63 -0.03 11.38
C VAL A 242 3.74 -0.57 12.25
N GLN A 243 4.31 0.30 13.10
CA GLN A 243 5.32 -0.06 14.10
C GLN A 243 4.75 -0.95 15.23
N HIS A 244 3.43 -1.02 15.38
CA HIS A 244 2.77 -1.79 16.44
C HIS A 244 2.31 -3.18 15.99
N ILE A 245 2.47 -3.51 14.71
CA ILE A 245 1.90 -4.73 14.10
C ILE A 245 2.95 -5.86 14.11
N PRO A 246 2.57 -7.08 14.51
CA PRO A 246 3.47 -8.23 14.44
C PRO A 246 3.90 -8.55 13.00
N LEU A 247 5.18 -8.86 12.80
CA LEU A 247 5.77 -9.16 11.48
C LEU A 247 5.05 -10.29 10.73
N GLN A 248 4.52 -11.27 11.44
CA GLN A 248 3.77 -12.40 10.85
C GLN A 248 2.51 -11.94 10.12
N MET A 249 1.87 -10.87 10.61
CA MET A 249 0.65 -10.33 10.01
C MET A 249 0.93 -9.59 8.70
N ILE A 250 2.14 -9.02 8.56
CA ILE A 250 2.60 -8.39 7.31
C ILE A 250 2.52 -9.40 6.18
N ALA A 251 3.09 -10.60 6.37
CA ALA A 251 3.11 -11.63 5.34
C ALA A 251 1.71 -12.05 4.89
N VAL A 252 0.76 -12.18 5.83
CA VAL A 252 -0.64 -12.53 5.53
C VAL A 252 -1.32 -11.45 4.68
N LEU A 253 -1.17 -10.18 5.07
CA LEU A 253 -1.80 -9.05 4.39
C LEU A 253 -1.20 -8.80 3.01
N ILE A 254 0.13 -8.84 2.90
CA ILE A 254 0.82 -8.70 1.61
C ILE A 254 0.43 -9.83 0.67
N LYS A 255 0.41 -11.08 1.15
CA LYS A 255 -0.03 -12.22 0.33
C LYS A 255 -1.45 -11.98 -0.18
N SER A 256 -2.38 -11.61 0.69
CA SER A 256 -3.76 -11.29 0.31
C SER A 256 -3.84 -10.20 -0.77
N LEU A 257 -3.05 -9.13 -0.65
CA LEU A 257 -3.04 -8.04 -1.63
C LEU A 257 -2.49 -8.48 -3.00
N THR A 258 -1.44 -9.31 -3.00
CA THR A 258 -0.72 -9.68 -4.24
C THR A 258 -1.31 -10.88 -4.97
N THR A 259 -2.00 -11.79 -4.27
CA THR A 259 -2.53 -13.02 -4.86
C THR A 259 -4.02 -13.00 -5.14
N ASP A 260 -4.77 -12.03 -4.61
CA ASP A 260 -6.19 -11.90 -4.88
C ASP A 260 -6.44 -11.37 -6.30
N HIS A 261 -7.11 -12.17 -7.13
CA HIS A 261 -7.45 -11.86 -8.51
C HIS A 261 -8.39 -10.65 -8.66
N ASN A 262 -9.10 -10.26 -7.60
CA ASN A 262 -9.98 -9.09 -7.62
C ASN A 262 -9.22 -7.77 -7.43
N VAL A 263 -7.97 -7.82 -6.98
CA VAL A 263 -7.15 -6.62 -6.77
C VAL A 263 -6.55 -6.16 -8.09
N LYS A 264 -6.88 -4.94 -8.50
CA LYS A 264 -6.37 -4.33 -9.73
C LYS A 264 -4.92 -3.84 -9.56
N ASP A 265 -4.17 -3.83 -10.66
CA ASP A 265 -2.79 -3.32 -10.70
C ASP A 265 -2.68 -1.86 -10.21
N ALA A 266 -3.68 -1.02 -10.50
CA ALA A 266 -3.73 0.36 -10.01
C ALA A 266 -3.80 0.43 -8.47
N SER A 267 -4.52 -0.49 -7.82
CA SER A 267 -4.64 -0.57 -6.36
C SER A 267 -3.32 -1.02 -5.71
N MET A 268 -2.66 -2.01 -6.31
CA MET A 268 -1.31 -2.43 -5.87
C MET A 268 -0.28 -1.30 -6.03
N THR A 269 -0.35 -0.56 -7.14
CA THR A 269 0.50 0.61 -7.40
C THR A 269 0.31 1.69 -6.34
N LYS A 270 -0.95 2.06 -6.05
CA LYS A 270 -1.29 3.05 -5.01
C LYS A 270 -0.84 2.60 -3.62
N ALA A 271 -1.07 1.33 -3.27
CA ALA A 271 -0.63 0.77 -1.99
C ALA A 271 0.89 0.87 -1.83
N LEU A 272 1.66 0.47 -2.85
CA LEU A 272 3.13 0.55 -2.81
C LEU A 272 3.61 2.00 -2.69
N CYS A 273 3.07 2.92 -3.50
CA CYS A 273 3.41 4.35 -3.42
C CYS A 273 3.19 4.92 -2.02
N ARG A 274 2.03 4.66 -1.41
CA ARG A 274 1.66 5.19 -0.08
C ARG A 274 2.46 4.54 1.05
N MET A 275 2.80 3.26 0.93
CA MET A 275 3.72 2.60 1.88
C MET A 275 5.13 3.20 1.80
N ILE A 276 5.61 3.59 0.61
CA ILE A 276 6.89 4.30 0.48
C ILE A 276 6.79 5.71 1.09
N ASP A 277 5.67 6.41 0.90
CA ASP A 277 5.43 7.74 1.48
C ASP A 277 5.45 7.74 3.01
N TRP A 278 5.13 6.61 3.65
CA TRP A 278 5.26 6.42 5.10
C TRP A 278 6.68 6.59 5.63
N LEU A 279 7.72 6.44 4.80
CA LEU A 279 9.10 6.78 5.19
C LEU A 279 9.26 8.27 5.54
N SER A 280 8.29 9.11 5.17
CA SER A 280 8.24 10.53 5.54
C SER A 280 7.64 10.79 6.92
N TRP A 281 7.07 9.78 7.58
CA TRP A 281 6.58 9.92 8.94
C TRP A 281 7.76 10.00 9.94
N PRO A 282 7.84 11.02 10.82
CA PRO A 282 9.04 11.28 11.63
C PRO A 282 9.45 10.15 12.57
N LEU A 283 8.51 9.29 12.95
CA LEU A 283 8.72 8.16 13.87
C LEU A 283 8.48 6.82 13.17
N ALA A 284 8.65 6.78 11.85
CA ALA A 284 8.54 5.57 11.04
C ALA A 284 9.61 4.55 11.43
N ASN A 285 9.28 3.67 12.37
CA ASN A 285 10.03 2.45 12.61
C ASN A 285 9.41 1.30 11.82
N HIS A 286 10.26 0.40 11.30
CA HIS A 286 9.86 -0.82 10.59
C HIS A 286 9.04 -0.62 9.29
N VAL A 287 8.87 0.61 8.80
CA VAL A 287 8.19 0.89 7.51
C VAL A 287 8.91 0.20 6.35
N ASP A 288 10.24 0.14 6.40
CA ASP A 288 11.08 -0.60 5.47
C ASP A 288 10.65 -2.07 5.35
N THR A 289 10.29 -2.71 6.47
CA THR A 289 9.86 -4.12 6.45
C THR A 289 8.57 -4.31 5.65
N TRP A 290 7.63 -3.36 5.75
CA TRP A 290 6.39 -3.37 4.96
C TRP A 290 6.65 -3.14 3.49
N VAL A 291 7.44 -2.12 3.16
CA VAL A 291 7.78 -1.77 1.77
C VAL A 291 8.51 -2.92 1.10
N ILE A 292 9.54 -3.49 1.74
CA ILE A 292 10.30 -4.62 1.22
C ILE A 292 9.41 -5.86 1.06
N ALA A 293 8.52 -6.15 2.02
CA ALA A 293 7.60 -7.27 1.91
C ALA A 293 6.69 -7.12 0.68
N LEU A 294 6.16 -5.93 0.43
CA LEU A 294 5.33 -5.67 -0.76
C LEU A 294 6.14 -5.73 -2.07
N LEU A 295 7.35 -5.16 -2.11
CA LEU A 295 8.22 -5.23 -3.28
C LEU A 295 8.54 -6.68 -3.66
N LYS A 296 8.90 -7.51 -2.67
CA LYS A 296 9.13 -8.96 -2.85
C LYS A 296 7.83 -9.69 -3.24
N GLY A 297 6.71 -9.34 -2.61
CA GLY A 297 5.39 -9.91 -2.93
C GLY A 297 5.03 -9.67 -4.40
N LEU A 298 5.13 -8.44 -4.89
CA LEU A 298 4.88 -8.08 -6.28
C LEU A 298 5.84 -8.76 -7.26
N ALA A 299 7.12 -8.91 -6.90
CA ALA A 299 8.09 -9.65 -7.70
C ALA A 299 7.70 -11.14 -7.83
N SER A 300 7.24 -11.76 -6.73
CA SER A 300 6.81 -13.17 -6.72
C SER A 300 5.61 -13.46 -7.63
N VAL A 301 4.74 -12.47 -7.85
CA VAL A 301 3.61 -12.54 -8.79
C VAL A 301 3.91 -11.87 -10.14
N GLN A 302 5.19 -11.64 -10.44
CA GLN A 302 5.70 -11.12 -11.72
C GLN A 302 5.12 -9.74 -12.12
N LYS A 303 4.79 -8.88 -11.15
CA LYS A 303 4.28 -7.51 -11.39
C LYS A 303 5.42 -6.51 -11.62
N PHE A 304 6.36 -6.84 -12.50
CA PHE A 304 7.58 -6.06 -12.72
C PHE A 304 7.32 -4.64 -13.25
N THR A 305 6.27 -4.44 -14.06
CA THR A 305 5.93 -3.09 -14.55
C THR A 305 5.59 -2.14 -13.39
N ILE A 306 4.83 -2.60 -12.38
CA ILE A 306 4.53 -1.81 -11.18
C ILE A 306 5.82 -1.48 -10.42
N LEU A 307 6.71 -2.46 -10.26
CA LEU A 307 7.98 -2.27 -9.58
C LEU A 307 8.87 -1.24 -10.28
N ILE A 308 8.94 -1.29 -11.62
CA ILE A 308 9.69 -0.35 -12.45
C ILE A 308 9.12 1.07 -12.28
N ASP A 309 7.83 1.24 -12.56
CA ASP A 309 7.17 2.54 -12.59
C ASP A 309 7.21 3.22 -11.20
N VAL A 310 6.95 2.46 -10.14
CA VAL A 310 6.99 3.00 -8.78
C VAL A 310 8.41 3.31 -8.32
N THR A 311 9.40 2.51 -8.71
CA THR A 311 10.81 2.79 -8.41
C THR A 311 11.22 4.11 -9.04
N LEU A 312 10.99 4.29 -10.34
CA LEU A 312 11.30 5.55 -11.04
C LEU A 312 10.56 6.74 -10.43
N LEU A 313 9.31 6.56 -10.01
CA LEU A 313 8.51 7.62 -9.39
C LEU A 313 8.96 8.01 -7.97
N LYS A 314 9.47 7.07 -7.17
CA LYS A 314 9.66 7.28 -5.73
C LYS A 314 11.10 7.22 -5.25
N ILE A 315 12.07 6.83 -6.08
CA ILE A 315 13.44 6.59 -5.63
C ILE A 315 14.12 7.85 -5.06
N GLU A 316 13.87 9.02 -5.64
CA GLU A 316 14.37 10.30 -5.12
C GLU A 316 13.77 10.63 -3.74
N LEU A 317 12.49 10.33 -3.52
CA LEU A 317 11.86 10.49 -2.21
C LEU A 317 12.56 9.61 -1.17
N VAL A 318 12.78 8.32 -1.49
CA VAL A 318 13.46 7.38 -0.61
C VAL A 318 14.89 7.86 -0.32
N PHE A 319 15.63 8.30 -1.34
CA PHE A 319 16.97 8.86 -1.17
C PHE A 319 16.96 10.08 -0.25
N ASN A 320 16.00 10.99 -0.43
CA ASN A 320 15.87 12.18 0.42
C ASN A 320 15.57 11.84 1.89
N ARG A 321 15.05 10.66 2.19
CA ARG A 321 14.87 10.22 3.60
C ARG A 321 16.19 9.86 4.29
N LEU A 322 17.29 9.64 3.55
CA LEU A 322 18.61 9.34 4.14
C LEU A 322 19.17 10.50 4.99
N TRP A 323 18.72 11.74 4.72
CA TRP A 323 19.10 12.91 5.51
C TRP A 323 18.60 12.86 6.96
N TYR A 324 17.54 12.09 7.25
CA TYR A 324 16.86 12.08 8.54
C TYR A 324 17.32 10.88 9.39
N PRO A 325 18.08 11.08 10.49
CA PRO A 325 18.73 9.98 11.22
C PRO A 325 17.81 8.84 11.68
N ILE A 326 16.57 9.16 12.08
CA ILE A 326 15.60 8.18 12.60
C ILE A 326 15.20 7.17 11.53
N VAL A 327 14.90 7.64 10.31
CA VAL A 327 14.43 6.80 9.20
C VAL A 327 15.53 6.38 8.23
N ARG A 328 16.74 6.94 8.38
CA ARG A 328 17.88 6.76 7.46
C ARG A 328 18.18 5.29 7.18
N GLN A 329 18.22 4.44 8.21
CA GLN A 329 18.56 3.03 8.02
C GLN A 329 17.46 2.27 7.26
N GLY A 330 16.18 2.51 7.60
CA GLY A 330 15.06 1.91 6.87
C GLY A 330 14.99 2.39 5.42
N ALA A 331 15.22 3.68 5.18
CA ALA A 331 15.30 4.25 3.84
C ALA A 331 16.45 3.64 3.03
N LEU A 332 17.62 3.38 3.64
CA LEU A 332 18.74 2.71 2.97
C LEU A 332 18.39 1.28 2.57
N VAL A 333 17.68 0.54 3.42
CA VAL A 333 17.23 -0.83 3.10
C VAL A 333 16.29 -0.82 1.89
N VAL A 334 15.32 0.10 1.86
CA VAL A 334 14.39 0.27 0.72
C VAL A 334 15.14 0.69 -0.54
N LEU A 335 16.02 1.70 -0.44
CA LEU A 335 16.82 2.19 -1.57
C LEU A 335 17.72 1.08 -2.13
N SER A 336 18.39 0.33 -1.26
CA SER A 336 19.27 -0.78 -1.65
C SER A 336 18.48 -1.82 -2.42
N HIS A 337 17.31 -2.22 -1.93
CA HIS A 337 16.47 -3.19 -2.62
C HIS A 337 15.98 -2.68 -3.97
N MET A 338 15.51 -1.42 -4.04
CA MET A 338 15.07 -0.81 -5.31
C MET A 338 16.20 -0.79 -6.34
N LEU A 339 17.37 -0.27 -5.97
CA LEU A 339 18.52 -0.15 -6.87
C LEU A 339 19.10 -1.51 -7.28
N LEU A 340 19.29 -2.42 -6.32
CA LEU A 340 19.87 -3.72 -6.60
C LEU A 340 18.94 -4.66 -7.37
N SER A 341 17.62 -4.46 -7.30
CA SER A 341 16.67 -5.23 -8.09
C SER A 341 16.34 -4.58 -9.44
N PHE A 342 16.54 -3.27 -9.59
CA PHE A 342 16.40 -2.55 -10.85
C PHE A 342 17.71 -2.62 -11.64
N GLN A 343 17.97 -3.74 -12.34
CA GLN A 343 19.26 -3.99 -13.04
C GLN A 343 19.24 -3.76 -14.56
N HIS A 344 18.08 -3.52 -15.15
CA HIS A 344 17.88 -3.49 -16.60
C HIS A 344 18.14 -2.12 -17.24
N SER A 345 18.29 -1.05 -16.44
CA SER A 345 18.52 0.32 -16.92
C SER A 345 19.18 1.17 -15.82
N PRO A 346 20.13 2.06 -16.16
CA PRO A 346 20.77 2.94 -15.18
C PRO A 346 19.86 4.07 -14.66
N GLU A 347 18.68 4.27 -15.26
CA GLU A 347 17.80 5.41 -15.03
C GLU A 347 17.50 5.67 -13.54
N ALA A 348 17.07 4.64 -12.80
CA ALA A 348 16.78 4.77 -11.37
C ALA A 348 18.00 5.20 -10.55
N PHE A 349 19.18 4.65 -10.87
CA PHE A 349 20.42 5.05 -10.21
C PHE A 349 20.84 6.47 -10.58
N HIS A 350 20.70 6.85 -11.85
CA HIS A 350 21.04 8.18 -12.33
C HIS A 350 20.15 9.28 -11.75
N LEU A 351 18.91 8.97 -11.36
CA LEU A 351 18.05 9.91 -10.61
C LEU A 351 18.64 10.27 -9.23
N VAL A 352 19.36 9.36 -8.57
CA VAL A 352 19.91 9.62 -7.23
C VAL A 352 21.34 10.17 -7.25
N VAL A 353 22.10 9.93 -8.33
CA VAL A 353 23.50 10.34 -8.50
C VAL A 353 23.77 11.81 -8.14
N PRO A 354 22.96 12.80 -8.57
CA PRO A 354 23.19 14.22 -8.26
C PRO A 354 23.25 14.54 -6.75
N HIS A 355 22.66 13.69 -5.92
CA HIS A 355 22.52 13.91 -4.48
C HIS A 355 23.56 13.16 -3.62
N VAL A 356 24.30 12.21 -4.22
CA VAL A 356 25.23 11.30 -3.52
C VAL A 356 26.35 12.07 -2.83
N VAL A 357 27.02 12.98 -3.56
CA VAL A 357 28.19 13.71 -3.05
C VAL A 357 27.83 14.56 -1.84
N GLN A 358 26.71 15.29 -1.90
CA GLN A 358 26.25 16.17 -0.81
C GLN A 358 25.95 15.37 0.47
N LEU A 359 25.28 14.22 0.33
CA LEU A 359 24.97 13.36 1.47
C LEU A 359 26.26 12.79 2.11
N VAL A 360 27.18 12.28 1.29
CA VAL A 360 28.45 11.70 1.78
C VAL A 360 29.27 12.76 2.52
N GLN A 361 29.42 13.96 1.94
CA GLN A 361 30.19 15.04 2.56
C GLN A 361 29.57 15.49 3.89
N SER A 362 28.24 15.65 3.94
CA SER A 362 27.54 16.04 5.17
C SER A 362 27.72 15.02 6.29
N LEU A 363 27.56 13.72 6.01
CA LEU A 363 27.66 12.66 7.00
C LEU A 363 29.12 12.37 7.40
N ARG A 364 30.07 12.62 6.50
CA ARG A 364 31.49 12.53 6.82
C ARG A 364 31.92 13.67 7.76
N GLY A 365 31.36 14.86 7.58
CA GLY A 365 31.66 16.06 8.36
C GLY A 365 31.14 16.03 9.79
N ASP A 366 30.08 15.26 10.10
CA ASP A 366 29.48 15.23 11.44
C ASP A 366 30.30 14.45 12.49
N GLY A 367 31.23 13.58 12.05
CA GLY A 367 32.11 12.80 12.91
C GLY A 367 31.44 11.66 13.71
N LEU A 368 30.14 11.40 13.52
CA LEU A 368 29.37 10.45 14.31
C LEU A 368 29.69 8.98 13.93
N PRO A 369 29.84 8.06 14.90
CA PRO A 369 30.06 6.64 14.62
C PRO A 369 28.93 5.99 13.80
N THR A 370 27.68 6.42 14.04
CA THR A 370 26.51 5.95 13.31
C THR A 370 26.52 6.40 11.85
N SER A 371 26.92 7.65 11.58
CA SER A 371 27.11 8.17 10.21
C SER A 371 28.24 7.44 9.49
N LYS A 372 29.35 7.14 10.17
CA LYS A 372 30.43 6.31 9.62
C LYS A 372 29.95 4.91 9.25
N ALA A 373 29.24 4.22 10.15
CA ALA A 373 28.71 2.88 9.90
C ALA A 373 27.71 2.86 8.73
N PHE A 374 26.85 3.89 8.65
CA PHE A 374 25.95 4.10 7.53
C PHE A 374 26.70 4.27 6.21
N LEU A 375 27.73 5.13 6.19
CA LEU A 375 28.51 5.41 4.98
C LEU A 375 29.15 4.14 4.42
N LEU A 376 29.62 3.21 5.27
CA LEU A 376 30.17 1.93 4.80
C LEU A 376 29.16 1.11 3.98
N GLN A 377 27.92 1.03 4.45
CA GLN A 377 26.85 0.31 3.74
C GLN A 377 26.42 1.06 2.48
N PHE A 378 26.28 2.38 2.58
CA PHE A 378 25.87 3.22 1.48
C PHE A 378 26.91 3.21 0.34
N THR A 379 28.20 3.34 0.63
CA THR A 379 29.23 3.32 -0.43
C THR A 379 29.41 1.96 -1.06
N GLU A 380 29.17 0.86 -0.32
CA GLU A 380 29.12 -0.48 -0.91
C GLU A 380 28.02 -0.57 -1.98
N LEU A 381 26.81 -0.06 -1.68
CA LEU A 381 25.72 0.02 -2.64
C LEU A 381 26.09 0.88 -3.86
N ILE A 382 26.64 2.08 -3.64
CA ILE A 382 27.05 2.99 -4.73
C ILE A 382 28.13 2.35 -5.62
N HIS A 383 29.11 1.65 -5.04
CA HIS A 383 30.10 0.90 -5.81
C HIS A 383 29.47 -0.23 -6.64
N CYS A 384 28.49 -0.96 -6.08
CA CYS A 384 27.77 -1.98 -6.84
C CYS A 384 27.05 -1.37 -8.04
N MET A 385 26.40 -0.22 -7.86
CA MET A 385 25.66 0.47 -8.93
C MET A 385 26.58 1.04 -10.02
N MET A 386 27.68 1.67 -9.66
CA MET A 386 28.66 2.17 -10.65
C MET A 386 29.36 1.04 -11.40
N TYR A 387 29.54 -0.13 -10.76
CA TYR A 387 30.05 -1.33 -11.44
C TYR A 387 29.04 -1.90 -12.44
N GLN A 388 27.78 -2.08 -12.02
CA GLN A 388 26.69 -2.56 -12.87
C GLN A 388 26.46 -1.64 -14.07
N TYR A 389 26.46 -0.33 -13.83
CA TYR A 389 26.22 0.71 -14.82
C TYR A 389 27.51 1.45 -15.17
N SER A 390 28.53 0.70 -15.58
CA SER A 390 29.80 1.27 -16.05
C SER A 390 29.64 2.02 -17.38
N GLY A 391 30.62 2.85 -17.74
CA GLY A 391 30.61 3.63 -18.98
C GLY A 391 30.19 5.11 -18.84
N PHE A 392 30.10 5.63 -17.61
CA PHE A 392 29.75 7.04 -17.33
C PHE A 392 30.81 7.73 -16.44
N PRO A 393 32.07 7.86 -16.87
CA PRO A 393 33.16 8.41 -16.05
C PRO A 393 32.87 9.84 -15.57
N ASP A 394 32.50 10.73 -16.49
CA ASP A 394 32.21 12.15 -16.17
C ASP A 394 31.13 12.31 -15.09
N LEU A 395 30.18 11.37 -15.03
CA LEU A 395 29.09 11.38 -14.07
C LEU A 395 29.53 10.85 -12.69
N TYR A 396 30.47 9.91 -12.65
CA TYR A 396 30.86 9.19 -11.43
C TYR A 396 32.13 9.70 -10.78
N ASP A 397 32.99 10.44 -11.48
CA ASP A 397 34.28 10.92 -10.97
C ASP A 397 34.13 11.73 -9.68
N SER A 398 33.14 12.63 -9.61
CA SER A 398 32.88 13.39 -8.38
C SER A 398 32.45 12.51 -7.19
N ILE A 399 31.75 11.41 -7.46
CA ILE A 399 31.34 10.44 -6.43
C ILE A 399 32.55 9.65 -5.97
N LEU A 400 33.36 9.15 -6.91
CA LEU A 400 34.59 8.40 -6.62
C LEU A 400 35.55 9.22 -5.77
N GLU A 401 35.74 10.50 -6.08
CA GLU A 401 36.54 11.42 -5.26
C GLU A 401 35.97 11.62 -3.85
N ALA A 402 34.64 11.70 -3.71
CA ALA A 402 34.00 11.87 -2.40
C ALA A 402 34.14 10.63 -1.49
N ILE A 403 34.18 9.42 -2.08
CA ILE A 403 34.22 8.15 -1.36
C ILE A 403 35.60 7.47 -1.35
N LYS A 404 36.65 8.09 -1.89
CA LYS A 404 37.99 7.48 -2.07
C LYS A 404 38.63 6.90 -0.80
N ASP A 405 38.32 7.47 0.36
CA ASP A 405 38.87 7.06 1.65
C ASP A 405 38.02 5.97 2.35
N LEU A 406 36.92 5.53 1.71
CA LEU A 406 36.02 4.51 2.23
C LEU A 406 36.31 3.15 1.57
N PRO A 407 35.99 2.02 2.24
CA PRO A 407 36.30 0.69 1.72
C PRO A 407 35.57 0.40 0.41
N LYS A 408 36.34 0.00 -0.61
CA LYS A 408 35.81 -0.50 -1.88
C LYS A 408 35.59 -2.02 -1.80
N PRO A 409 34.40 -2.54 -2.11
CA PRO A 409 34.16 -3.98 -2.16
C PRO A 409 34.95 -4.64 -3.30
N SER A 410 35.34 -5.90 -3.11
CA SER A 410 35.98 -6.69 -4.18
C SER A 410 35.00 -6.94 -5.32
N GLU A 411 35.51 -7.13 -6.54
CA GLU A 411 34.68 -7.42 -7.71
C GLU A 411 33.82 -8.68 -7.50
N GLU A 412 34.37 -9.71 -6.86
CA GLU A 412 33.66 -10.93 -6.49
C GLU A 412 32.47 -10.66 -5.57
N LYS A 413 32.66 -9.79 -4.56
CA LYS A 413 31.59 -9.39 -3.64
C LYS A 413 30.51 -8.60 -4.37
N ILE A 414 30.88 -7.68 -5.27
CA ILE A 414 29.94 -6.90 -6.07
C ILE A 414 29.07 -7.85 -6.94
N LYS A 415 29.70 -8.77 -7.68
CA LYS A 415 28.98 -9.75 -8.50
C LYS A 415 28.03 -10.62 -7.67
N LEU A 416 28.44 -11.05 -6.48
CA LEU A 416 27.60 -11.82 -5.57
C LEU A 416 26.36 -11.02 -5.13
N ILE A 417 26.54 -9.76 -4.73
CA ILE A 417 25.45 -8.88 -4.28
C ILE A 417 24.43 -8.64 -5.41
N LEU A 418 24.91 -8.36 -6.63
CA LEU A 418 24.05 -8.15 -7.80
C LEU A 418 23.25 -9.41 -8.13
N ASN A 419 23.88 -10.59 -8.14
CA ASN A 419 23.20 -11.84 -8.45
C ASN A 419 22.13 -12.22 -7.41
N GLN A 420 22.35 -11.97 -6.13
CA GLN A 420 21.38 -12.32 -5.07
C GLN A 420 20.13 -11.43 -5.08
N SER A 421 20.23 -10.24 -5.68
CA SER A 421 19.23 -9.18 -5.53
C SER A 421 18.32 -8.98 -6.75
N ALA A 422 18.60 -9.65 -7.85
CA ALA A 422 17.77 -9.64 -9.06
C ALA A 422 16.34 -10.13 -8.78
N TRP A 423 15.35 -9.52 -9.45
CA TRP A 423 13.92 -9.88 -9.28
C TRP A 423 13.64 -11.36 -9.57
N THR A 424 14.42 -11.99 -10.44
CA THR A 424 14.27 -13.40 -10.85
C THR A 424 15.05 -14.39 -9.97
N SER A 425 15.93 -13.91 -9.09
CA SER A 425 16.74 -14.79 -8.23
C SER A 425 15.90 -15.49 -7.15
N GLN A 426 14.72 -14.99 -6.83
CA GLN A 426 13.81 -15.63 -5.87
C GLN A 426 13.08 -16.86 -6.43
N SER A 427 13.01 -17.04 -7.75
CA SER A 427 12.42 -18.23 -8.38
C SER A 427 13.41 -19.39 -8.61
N ASN A 428 14.71 -19.17 -8.44
CA ASN A 428 15.76 -20.12 -8.87
C ASN A 428 16.24 -21.10 -7.78
N LEU A 429 15.55 -21.23 -6.65
CA LEU A 429 15.95 -22.17 -5.59
C LEU A 429 15.58 -23.65 -5.87
N PHE A 430 14.96 -23.96 -7.02
CA PHE A 430 14.56 -25.31 -7.40
C PHE A 430 14.99 -25.70 -8.83
N ALA A 431 16.30 -25.71 -9.14
CA ALA A 431 16.90 -26.61 -10.14
C ALA A 431 18.41 -26.35 -10.31
N PRO A 432 19.30 -27.11 -9.64
CA PRO A 432 20.68 -27.20 -10.08
C PRO A 432 20.77 -28.29 -11.18
N GLY A 433 21.16 -27.92 -12.41
CA GLY A 433 21.72 -28.91 -13.34
C GLY A 433 21.38 -28.86 -14.83
N LEU A 434 20.57 -27.93 -15.34
CA LEU A 434 20.35 -27.81 -16.79
C LEU A 434 21.04 -26.56 -17.33
N MET A 435 21.82 -26.72 -18.42
CA MET A 435 22.44 -25.61 -19.15
C MET A 435 21.41 -24.50 -19.36
N GLN A 436 21.74 -23.33 -18.85
CA GLN A 436 20.87 -22.17 -18.79
C GLN A 436 20.50 -21.72 -20.20
N LEU A 437 19.35 -22.18 -20.72
CA LEU A 437 18.67 -21.45 -21.78
C LEU A 437 18.44 -20.04 -21.22
N ALA A 438 18.93 -19.00 -21.90
CA ALA A 438 18.74 -17.62 -21.48
C ALA A 438 17.24 -17.41 -21.17
N GLY A 439 16.94 -17.23 -19.88
CA GLY A 439 15.59 -16.98 -19.40
C GLY A 439 15.09 -15.63 -19.93
N LYS A 440 13.79 -15.40 -19.84
CA LYS A 440 13.23 -14.07 -20.13
C LYS A 440 13.92 -12.97 -19.34
N SER A 441 13.96 -11.77 -19.91
CA SER A 441 14.37 -10.57 -19.21
C SER A 441 13.60 -10.43 -17.90
N GLU A 442 14.27 -9.93 -16.86
CA GLU A 442 13.69 -9.66 -15.54
C GLU A 442 12.54 -8.66 -15.58
N THR A 443 12.44 -7.87 -16.66
CA THR A 443 11.30 -6.99 -16.94
C THR A 443 10.01 -7.74 -17.29
N GLY A 444 10.09 -9.07 -17.53
CA GLY A 444 9.03 -9.88 -18.09
C GLY A 444 8.77 -9.63 -19.59
N LYS A 445 9.49 -8.70 -20.22
CA LYS A 445 9.34 -8.37 -21.64
C LYS A 445 10.13 -9.33 -22.53
N THR A 446 9.63 -9.51 -23.74
CA THR A 446 10.23 -10.38 -24.77
C THR A 446 11.07 -9.54 -25.73
N GLY A 447 12.34 -9.91 -25.94
CA GLY A 447 13.20 -9.29 -26.94
C GLY A 447 12.86 -9.70 -28.38
N LEU A 448 13.47 -9.01 -29.35
CA LEU A 448 13.41 -9.41 -30.76
C LEU A 448 14.81 -9.77 -31.26
N VAL A 449 14.94 -10.95 -31.86
CA VAL A 449 16.21 -11.41 -32.44
C VAL A 449 16.54 -10.52 -33.65
N ASN A 450 17.77 -10.03 -33.72
CA ASN A 450 18.27 -9.32 -34.90
C ASN A 450 18.49 -10.35 -36.02
N LEU A 451 17.83 -10.17 -37.17
CA LEU A 451 17.87 -11.10 -38.31
C LEU A 451 18.96 -10.72 -39.33
N GLY A 452 19.90 -9.85 -38.94
CA GLY A 452 20.95 -9.30 -39.81
C GLY A 452 20.66 -7.83 -40.16
N ASN A 453 21.29 -6.90 -39.43
CA ASN A 453 21.08 -5.46 -39.55
C ASN A 453 19.60 -5.00 -39.46
N THR A 454 18.74 -5.75 -38.74
CA THR A 454 17.30 -5.44 -38.60
C THR A 454 16.95 -4.68 -37.31
N CYS A 455 17.93 -4.06 -36.64
CA CYS A 455 17.69 -3.30 -35.41
C CYS A 455 16.72 -2.13 -35.63
N TYR A 456 16.76 -1.49 -36.80
CA TYR A 456 15.82 -0.43 -37.19
C TYR A 456 14.35 -0.88 -37.10
N MET A 457 14.05 -2.10 -37.56
CA MET A 457 12.72 -2.70 -37.51
C MET A 457 12.37 -3.11 -36.08
N ASN A 458 13.30 -3.79 -35.38
CA ASN A 458 13.06 -4.29 -34.03
C ASN A 458 12.70 -3.15 -33.06
N SER A 459 13.40 -2.01 -33.14
CA SER A 459 13.10 -0.82 -32.34
C SER A 459 11.68 -0.30 -32.60
N VAL A 460 11.28 -0.15 -33.87
CA VAL A 460 9.95 0.31 -34.25
C VAL A 460 8.84 -0.63 -33.74
N ILE A 461 9.01 -1.93 -33.88
CA ILE A 461 8.04 -2.92 -33.41
C ILE A 461 7.87 -2.84 -31.89
N GLN A 462 8.97 -2.75 -31.14
CA GLN A 462 8.92 -2.63 -29.68
C GLN A 462 8.22 -1.32 -29.26
N THR A 463 8.50 -0.20 -29.92
CA THR A 463 7.80 1.07 -29.69
C THR A 463 6.30 0.96 -29.92
N LEU A 464 5.88 0.38 -31.05
CA LEU A 464 4.46 0.16 -31.36
C LEU A 464 3.79 -0.82 -30.38
N PHE A 465 4.50 -1.85 -29.93
CA PHE A 465 4.00 -2.79 -28.93
C PHE A 465 3.80 -2.15 -27.55
N MET A 466 4.63 -1.17 -27.17
CA MET A 466 4.48 -0.42 -25.92
C MET A 466 3.39 0.67 -26.01
N ALA A 467 3.00 1.10 -27.21
CA ALA A 467 1.83 1.95 -27.43
C ALA A 467 0.54 1.17 -27.09
N THR A 468 0.08 1.32 -25.85
CA THR A 468 -0.87 0.41 -25.23
C THR A 468 -2.21 0.32 -25.97
N ASP A 469 -2.76 1.44 -26.42
CA ASP A 469 -4.04 1.45 -27.14
C ASP A 469 -3.92 0.80 -28.52
N PHE A 470 -2.83 1.07 -29.24
CA PHE A 470 -2.52 0.41 -30.50
C PHE A 470 -2.36 -1.10 -30.32
N ARG A 471 -1.57 -1.55 -29.33
CA ARG A 471 -1.39 -2.97 -29.01
C ARG A 471 -2.72 -3.64 -28.71
N ARG A 472 -3.56 -3.05 -27.83
CA ARG A 472 -4.87 -3.63 -27.48
C ARG A 472 -5.77 -3.74 -28.70
N HIS A 473 -5.80 -2.70 -29.53
CA HIS A 473 -6.59 -2.70 -30.76
C HIS A 473 -6.16 -3.82 -31.70
N VAL A 474 -4.86 -3.90 -32.04
CA VAL A 474 -4.30 -4.95 -32.91
C VAL A 474 -4.60 -6.37 -32.37
N LEU A 475 -4.46 -6.60 -31.06
CA LEU A 475 -4.75 -7.90 -30.44
C LEU A 475 -6.24 -8.25 -30.43
N SER A 476 -7.14 -7.26 -30.52
CA SER A 476 -8.60 -7.47 -30.52
C SER A 476 -9.20 -7.79 -31.89
N LEU A 477 -8.46 -7.59 -32.99
CA LEU A 477 -8.96 -7.75 -34.35
C LEU A 477 -9.31 -9.23 -34.67
N GLN A 478 -10.46 -9.45 -35.30
CA GLN A 478 -10.90 -10.79 -35.74
C GLN A 478 -10.40 -11.08 -37.16
N LEU A 479 -9.15 -11.56 -37.26
CA LEU A 479 -8.44 -11.74 -38.53
C LEU A 479 -8.23 -13.22 -38.90
N ASN A 480 -9.14 -14.11 -38.46
CA ASN A 480 -9.03 -15.55 -38.69
C ASN A 480 -9.09 -15.89 -40.18
N GLY A 481 -8.18 -16.74 -40.66
CA GLY A 481 -8.08 -17.13 -42.07
C GLY A 481 -7.52 -16.06 -43.02
N SER A 482 -7.15 -14.86 -42.53
CA SER A 482 -6.52 -13.82 -43.35
C SER A 482 -4.99 -13.94 -43.36
N ASN A 483 -4.35 -13.62 -44.49
CA ASN A 483 -2.89 -13.58 -44.63
C ASN A 483 -2.38 -12.13 -44.83
N THR A 484 -2.94 -11.19 -44.07
CA THR A 484 -2.63 -9.75 -44.15
C THR A 484 -1.40 -9.37 -43.34
N LEU A 485 -0.81 -8.20 -43.62
CA LEU A 485 0.25 -7.64 -42.78
C LEU A 485 -0.24 -7.42 -41.35
N MET A 486 -1.47 -6.94 -41.18
CA MET A 486 -2.09 -6.76 -39.86
C MET A 486 -2.19 -8.09 -39.07
N LYS A 487 -2.52 -9.22 -39.72
CA LYS A 487 -2.54 -10.54 -39.04
C LYS A 487 -1.15 -10.95 -38.56
N LYS A 488 -0.12 -10.71 -39.37
CA LYS A 488 1.27 -11.01 -39.00
C LYS A 488 1.75 -10.13 -37.85
N LEU A 489 1.35 -8.86 -37.82
CA LEU A 489 1.60 -7.96 -36.69
C LEU A 489 0.88 -8.43 -35.41
N GLN A 490 -0.39 -8.82 -35.53
CA GLN A 490 -1.16 -9.39 -34.41
C GLN A 490 -0.48 -10.64 -33.83
N LEU A 491 -0.04 -11.56 -34.69
CA LEU A 491 0.65 -12.77 -34.26
C LEU A 491 1.99 -12.43 -33.57
N LEU A 492 2.74 -11.48 -34.12
CA LEU A 492 3.97 -10.99 -33.50
C LEU A 492 3.71 -10.39 -32.11
N PHE A 493 2.67 -9.57 -31.96
CA PHE A 493 2.28 -8.99 -30.67
C PHE A 493 1.81 -10.06 -29.69
N ALA A 494 1.09 -11.09 -30.15
CA ALA A 494 0.71 -12.22 -29.32
C ALA A 494 1.95 -12.99 -28.84
N PHE A 495 2.95 -13.21 -29.70
CA PHE A 495 4.21 -13.82 -29.29
C PHE A 495 4.97 -12.94 -28.29
N LEU A 496 5.07 -11.63 -28.51
CA LEU A 496 5.71 -10.73 -27.56
C LEU A 496 5.02 -10.72 -26.19
N ALA A 497 3.68 -10.85 -26.16
CA ALA A 497 2.88 -10.90 -24.95
C ALA A 497 2.96 -12.25 -24.21
N HIS A 498 3.03 -13.37 -24.92
CA HIS A 498 2.77 -14.69 -24.34
C HIS A 498 3.89 -15.73 -24.46
N THR A 499 4.88 -15.54 -25.34
CA THR A 499 6.00 -16.50 -25.46
C THR A 499 6.73 -16.63 -24.13
N GLN A 500 7.35 -17.78 -23.83
CA GLN A 500 8.23 -17.93 -22.66
C GLN A 500 9.72 -17.79 -22.98
N ARG A 501 10.06 -17.59 -24.26
CA ARG A 501 11.43 -17.38 -24.72
C ARG A 501 11.91 -15.96 -24.39
N ALA A 502 13.22 -15.79 -24.18
CA ALA A 502 13.81 -14.47 -23.96
C ALA A 502 13.67 -13.52 -25.15
N ALA A 503 13.71 -14.06 -26.36
CA ALA A 503 13.51 -13.32 -27.58
C ALA A 503 12.72 -14.11 -28.62
N TYR A 504 11.99 -13.39 -29.47
CA TYR A 504 11.27 -13.92 -30.62
C TYR A 504 11.95 -13.48 -31.91
N ALA A 505 12.02 -14.36 -32.91
CA ALA A 505 12.60 -14.06 -34.22
C ALA A 505 11.46 -13.70 -35.21
N PRO A 506 11.29 -12.41 -35.58
CA PRO A 506 10.13 -11.96 -36.35
C PRO A 506 10.23 -12.22 -37.86
N ARG A 507 10.65 -13.42 -38.28
CA ARG A 507 10.94 -13.75 -39.70
C ARG A 507 9.73 -13.50 -40.61
N ASN A 508 8.57 -14.04 -40.25
CA ASN A 508 7.35 -13.92 -41.05
C ASN A 508 6.88 -12.46 -41.19
N PHE A 509 7.09 -11.64 -40.15
CA PHE A 509 6.74 -10.23 -40.17
C PHE A 509 7.77 -9.40 -40.94
N PHE A 510 9.06 -9.71 -40.80
CA PHE A 510 10.14 -9.09 -41.57
C PHE A 510 9.89 -9.23 -43.07
N GLU A 511 9.59 -10.44 -43.53
CA GLU A 511 9.33 -10.71 -44.96
C GLU A 511 8.12 -9.94 -45.50
N ALA A 512 7.09 -9.75 -44.68
CA ALA A 512 5.85 -9.10 -45.08
C ALA A 512 5.87 -7.56 -44.99
N SER A 513 6.61 -7.03 -44.04
CA SER A 513 6.61 -5.59 -43.70
C SER A 513 7.73 -4.79 -44.36
N ARG A 514 8.73 -5.46 -44.95
CA ARG A 514 9.91 -4.79 -45.52
C ARG A 514 9.52 -3.92 -46.74
N PRO A 515 9.91 -2.63 -46.77
CA PRO A 515 9.79 -1.80 -47.96
C PRO A 515 10.48 -2.45 -49.17
N PRO A 516 9.87 -2.44 -50.37
CA PRO A 516 10.44 -3.10 -51.54
C PRO A 516 11.86 -2.63 -51.90
N TRP A 517 12.18 -1.36 -51.65
CA TRP A 517 13.48 -0.75 -51.92
C TRP A 517 14.54 -0.97 -50.83
N PHE A 518 14.18 -1.61 -49.71
CA PHE A 518 15.15 -1.92 -48.66
C PHE A 518 15.94 -3.18 -49.01
N THR A 519 17.26 -3.05 -49.17
CA THR A 519 18.15 -4.19 -49.35
C THR A 519 18.21 -5.05 -48.08
N VAL A 520 18.07 -6.37 -48.23
CA VAL A 520 18.16 -7.31 -47.11
C VAL A 520 19.60 -7.35 -46.59
N GLY A 521 19.76 -7.28 -45.27
CA GLY A 521 21.06 -7.34 -44.61
C GLY A 521 21.82 -6.01 -44.56
N SER A 522 21.29 -4.90 -45.09
CA SER A 522 21.85 -3.56 -44.88
C SER A 522 21.15 -2.84 -43.72
N GLN A 523 21.84 -1.90 -43.09
CA GLN A 523 21.21 -0.97 -42.15
C GLN A 523 20.26 -0.03 -42.90
N GLN A 524 19.20 0.41 -42.22
CA GLN A 524 18.13 1.23 -42.79
C GLN A 524 17.66 2.28 -41.78
N ASP A 525 16.98 3.32 -42.26
CA ASP A 525 16.35 4.33 -41.40
C ASP A 525 15.07 3.78 -40.76
N CYS A 526 15.00 3.80 -39.42
CA CYS A 526 13.85 3.33 -38.67
C CYS A 526 12.61 4.22 -38.84
N SER A 527 12.78 5.52 -39.09
CA SER A 527 11.70 6.47 -39.36
C SER A 527 11.06 6.20 -40.71
N GLU A 528 11.87 5.91 -41.74
CA GLU A 528 11.37 5.53 -43.06
C GLU A 528 10.60 4.20 -43.00
N TYR A 529 11.15 3.21 -42.29
CA TYR A 529 10.44 1.95 -42.04
C TYR A 529 9.11 2.15 -41.32
N LEU A 530 9.08 2.98 -40.27
CA LEU A 530 7.86 3.27 -39.52
C LEU A 530 6.79 3.92 -40.40
N ARG A 531 7.14 4.94 -41.19
CA ARG A 531 6.18 5.59 -42.10
C ARG A 531 5.58 4.58 -43.08
N PHE A 532 6.43 3.80 -43.76
CA PHE A 532 5.98 2.77 -44.69
C PHE A 532 5.07 1.74 -44.01
N LEU A 533 5.44 1.27 -42.82
CA LEU A 533 4.66 0.29 -42.08
C LEU A 533 3.27 0.84 -41.72
N LEU A 534 3.19 2.06 -41.20
CA LEU A 534 1.90 2.69 -40.84
C LEU A 534 1.02 2.92 -42.07
N ASP A 535 1.58 3.40 -43.18
CA ASP A 535 0.84 3.61 -44.42
C ASP A 535 0.27 2.28 -44.95
N ARG A 536 1.08 1.21 -44.92
CA ARG A 536 0.65 -0.12 -45.38
C ARG A 536 -0.46 -0.70 -44.51
N LEU A 537 -0.34 -0.59 -43.19
CA LEU A 537 -1.39 -1.04 -42.26
C LEU A 537 -2.68 -0.24 -42.45
N HIS A 538 -2.57 1.08 -42.65
CA HIS A 538 -3.71 1.96 -42.88
C HIS A 538 -4.46 1.61 -44.18
N GLU A 539 -3.74 1.46 -45.29
CA GLU A 539 -4.35 1.13 -46.58
C GLU A 539 -4.97 -0.28 -46.58
N GLU A 540 -4.35 -1.27 -45.92
CA GLU A 540 -4.97 -2.59 -45.72
C GLU A 540 -6.28 -2.50 -44.93
N GLU A 541 -6.31 -1.73 -43.84
CA GLU A 541 -7.51 -1.56 -43.03
C GLU A 541 -8.62 -0.85 -43.81
N LYS A 542 -8.28 0.20 -44.56
CA LYS A 542 -9.21 0.94 -45.43
C LYS A 542 -9.81 0.04 -46.51
N ALA A 543 -9.00 -0.80 -47.15
CA ALA A 543 -9.46 -1.76 -48.14
C ALA A 543 -10.42 -2.80 -47.53
N LEU A 544 -10.12 -3.31 -46.32
CA LEU A 544 -11.00 -4.25 -45.61
C LEU A 544 -12.34 -3.61 -45.24
N ARG A 545 -12.35 -2.34 -44.81
CA ARG A 545 -13.59 -1.59 -44.53
C ARG A 545 -14.43 -1.39 -45.78
N ALA A 546 -13.82 -0.99 -46.89
CA ALA A 546 -14.51 -0.84 -48.17
C ALA A 546 -15.13 -2.16 -48.67
N LEU A 547 -14.43 -3.29 -48.49
CA LEU A 547 -14.95 -4.62 -48.83
C LEU A 547 -16.11 -5.07 -47.93
N ALA A 548 -16.10 -4.68 -46.66
CA ALA A 548 -17.20 -4.96 -45.74
C ALA A 548 -18.46 -4.13 -46.06
N GLU A 549 -18.28 -2.88 -46.49
CA GLU A 549 -19.36 -1.97 -46.91
C GLU A 549 -19.95 -2.36 -48.28
N ALA A 550 -19.20 -3.05 -49.13
CA ALA A 550 -19.62 -3.48 -50.47
C ALA A 550 -20.46 -4.79 -50.50
N LYS A 551 -20.71 -5.45 -49.36
CA LYS A 551 -21.58 -6.63 -49.29
C LYS A 551 -23.07 -6.19 -49.24
N PRO A 552 -23.94 -6.57 -50.20
CA PRO A 552 -25.32 -6.08 -50.23
C PRO A 552 -26.15 -6.65 -49.07
N LYS A 553 -26.87 -5.77 -48.36
CA LYS A 553 -27.97 -6.14 -47.45
C LYS A 553 -29.11 -6.70 -48.30
N HIS A 554 -29.45 -7.99 -48.14
CA HIS A 554 -30.69 -8.52 -48.71
C HIS A 554 -31.88 -7.99 -47.91
N SER A 555 -32.56 -7.04 -48.55
CA SER A 555 -33.94 -6.54 -48.44
C SER A 555 -34.93 -7.27 -47.52
N GLU A 556 -35.43 -6.55 -46.52
CA GLU A 556 -36.83 -6.63 -46.06
C GLU A 556 -37.77 -6.11 -47.15
N VAL A 557 -38.84 -6.85 -47.49
CA VAL A 557 -40.09 -6.29 -48.03
C VAL A 557 -41.28 -7.14 -47.54
N SER A 558 -42.23 -6.47 -46.88
CA SER A 558 -43.67 -6.78 -46.75
C SER A 558 -44.42 -5.47 -47.14
N PRO A 559 -45.71 -5.43 -47.59
CA PRO A 559 -46.84 -6.32 -47.22
C PRO A 559 -47.91 -6.67 -48.32
N SER A 560 -48.80 -7.63 -47.95
CA SER A 560 -50.24 -7.90 -48.34
C SER A 560 -50.66 -7.97 -49.83
N ASP A 561 -51.35 -9.00 -50.35
CA ASP A 561 -52.75 -9.37 -50.07
C ASP A 561 -53.19 -10.72 -50.74
N GLN A 562 -54.01 -11.48 -50.01
CA GLN A 562 -55.09 -12.43 -50.37
C GLN A 562 -54.98 -13.51 -51.48
N SER A 563 -55.07 -14.79 -51.09
CA SER A 563 -56.25 -15.67 -51.37
C SER A 563 -56.16 -17.09 -50.74
N LEU A 564 -57.04 -17.33 -49.76
CA LEU A 564 -57.88 -18.51 -49.44
C LEU A 564 -57.51 -19.97 -49.83
N ASN A 565 -57.85 -20.85 -48.87
CA ASN A 565 -58.17 -22.29 -48.92
C ASN A 565 -56.99 -23.28 -48.98
N SER A 566 -56.92 -24.37 -48.21
CA SER A 566 -57.89 -25.04 -47.32
C SER A 566 -57.23 -26.22 -46.59
N THR A 567 -57.60 -26.42 -45.32
CA THR A 567 -57.81 -27.70 -44.58
C THR A 567 -56.74 -28.80 -44.43
N GLN A 568 -56.77 -29.35 -43.20
CA GLN A 568 -56.41 -30.70 -42.70
C GLN A 568 -54.93 -30.93 -42.35
N ASP A 569 -54.54 -31.08 -41.08
CA ASP A 569 -54.95 -31.99 -39.96
C ASP A 569 -54.03 -33.22 -39.87
N ALA A 570 -53.63 -33.53 -38.62
CA ALA A 570 -52.89 -34.69 -38.09
C ALA A 570 -51.49 -34.96 -38.69
N GLY A 571 -50.46 -35.39 -37.95
CA GLY A 571 -50.35 -35.97 -36.62
C GLY A 571 -49.19 -36.98 -36.65
N ALA A 572 -48.55 -37.18 -35.49
CA ALA A 572 -47.56 -38.22 -35.15
C ALA A 572 -46.21 -38.21 -35.92
N ASP A 573 -45.04 -38.04 -35.31
CA ASP A 573 -44.39 -38.76 -34.20
C ASP A 573 -43.75 -40.10 -34.63
N GLN A 574 -42.45 -40.23 -34.31
CA GLN A 574 -41.60 -41.46 -34.32
C GLN A 574 -41.29 -42.08 -35.71
N SER A 575 -40.14 -42.66 -36.04
CA SER A 575 -38.98 -43.15 -35.28
C SER A 575 -37.87 -43.55 -36.29
N LEU A 576 -36.63 -43.29 -35.89
CA LEU A 576 -35.43 -44.15 -35.92
C LEU A 576 -35.21 -45.31 -36.93
N SER A 577 -33.91 -45.46 -37.25
CA SER A 577 -33.14 -46.66 -37.66
C SER A 577 -32.96 -46.85 -39.19
N SER A 578 -31.73 -46.63 -39.69
CA SER A 578 -30.67 -47.63 -39.99
C SER A 578 -30.91 -48.30 -41.35
N THR A 579 -29.98 -48.37 -42.32
CA THR A 579 -28.63 -48.97 -42.30
C THR A 579 -28.00 -48.78 -43.70
N GLN A 580 -26.66 -48.66 -43.75
CA GLN A 580 -25.65 -49.26 -44.67
C GLN A 580 -26.01 -49.40 -46.18
N ASP A 581 -25.14 -49.12 -47.17
CA ASP A 581 -23.75 -49.58 -47.29
C ASP A 581 -23.06 -49.01 -48.57
N ALA A 582 -21.72 -49.10 -48.56
CA ALA A 582 -20.77 -49.41 -49.66
C ALA A 582 -20.33 -48.38 -50.75
N GLY A 583 -18.98 -48.27 -50.84
CA GLY A 583 -18.18 -48.04 -52.07
C GLY A 583 -17.33 -46.75 -52.07
N ALA A 584 -16.08 -46.74 -51.57
CA ALA A 584 -14.81 -46.99 -52.30
C ALA A 584 -14.53 -45.94 -53.42
N ASP A 585 -13.35 -45.33 -53.64
CA ASP A 585 -11.98 -45.63 -53.23
C ASP A 585 -11.03 -44.45 -53.60
N GLN A 586 -9.83 -44.41 -52.98
CA GLN A 586 -8.53 -43.87 -53.46
C GLN A 586 -8.38 -42.39 -53.89
N SER A 587 -7.27 -41.66 -53.67
CA SER A 587 -5.95 -41.90 -53.08
C SER A 587 -5.17 -40.58 -53.16
N ILE A 588 -4.36 -40.20 -52.15
CA ILE A 588 -3.09 -39.44 -52.34
C ILE A 588 -2.12 -39.82 -51.21
N SER A 589 -1.04 -40.53 -51.57
CA SER A 589 0.23 -40.65 -50.85
C SER A 589 1.18 -39.53 -51.34
N SER A 590 1.75 -38.72 -50.45
CA SER A 590 3.08 -38.85 -49.81
C SER A 590 4.24 -38.29 -50.64
N ILE A 591 4.94 -37.27 -50.11
CA ILE A 591 6.42 -37.22 -50.06
C ILE A 591 6.85 -36.53 -48.74
N GLN A 592 7.75 -37.19 -48.01
CA GLN A 592 8.45 -36.82 -46.78
C GLN A 592 9.80 -36.17 -47.09
N ASP A 593 10.36 -35.46 -46.10
CA ASP A 593 11.80 -35.40 -45.78
C ASP A 593 11.90 -34.87 -44.33
N ALA A 594 12.86 -35.17 -43.46
CA ALA A 594 13.78 -36.27 -43.16
C ALA A 594 14.59 -35.75 -41.96
N GLY A 595 14.80 -36.55 -40.91
CA GLY A 595 15.59 -36.16 -39.75
C GLY A 595 15.74 -37.32 -38.78
N ALA A 596 16.94 -37.89 -38.74
CA ALA A 596 17.29 -39.17 -38.14
C ALA A 596 17.24 -39.20 -36.61
N GLU A 597 16.65 -40.26 -36.06
CA GLU A 597 16.84 -40.72 -34.67
C GLU A 597 17.59 -42.06 -34.69
N GLN A 598 18.66 -42.15 -33.91
CA GLN A 598 19.28 -43.42 -33.52
C GLN A 598 18.72 -43.86 -32.18
N SER A 599 18.14 -45.06 -32.20
CA SER A 599 17.56 -45.79 -31.09
C SER A 599 18.63 -46.52 -30.27
N ILE A 600 18.48 -46.52 -28.95
CA ILE A 600 18.97 -47.60 -28.07
C ILE A 600 17.86 -47.97 -27.08
N SER A 601 17.60 -49.27 -27.02
CA SER A 601 16.50 -50.01 -26.39
C SER A 601 16.44 -49.94 -24.87
N PHE A 602 15.23 -49.86 -24.32
CA PHE A 602 14.91 -50.17 -22.93
C PHE A 602 14.34 -51.59 -22.81
N THR A 603 15.00 -52.46 -22.05
CA THR A 603 14.42 -53.67 -21.45
C THR A 603 14.07 -53.38 -19.99
N GLN A 604 12.84 -53.73 -19.61
CA GLN A 604 12.36 -53.75 -18.23
C GLN A 604 13.10 -54.80 -17.41
N ASP A 605 13.42 -54.47 -16.16
CA ASP A 605 13.22 -55.43 -15.08
C ASP A 605 12.99 -54.71 -13.74
N ALA A 606 12.07 -55.29 -12.96
CA ALA A 606 11.60 -54.80 -11.68
C ALA A 606 12.36 -55.47 -10.52
N GLY A 607 12.51 -54.78 -9.39
CA GLY A 607 12.74 -55.48 -8.12
C GLY A 607 13.51 -54.73 -7.02
N ALA A 608 12.76 -54.34 -5.99
CA ALA A 608 13.09 -54.44 -4.57
C ALA A 608 14.10 -53.47 -3.90
N ALA A 609 13.50 -52.61 -3.06
CA ALA A 609 13.66 -52.58 -1.59
C ALA A 609 14.71 -51.68 -0.89
N GLN A 610 14.22 -51.16 0.25
CA GLN A 610 14.90 -50.77 1.49
C GLN A 610 15.36 -49.31 1.72
N THR A 611 14.53 -48.62 2.52
CA THR A 611 14.90 -47.55 3.47
C THR A 611 15.85 -48.03 4.55
N PRO A 612 16.65 -47.13 5.16
CA PRO A 612 16.53 -46.98 6.62
C PRO A 612 16.64 -45.55 7.18
N HIS A 613 16.02 -45.43 8.36
CA HIS A 613 16.03 -44.33 9.34
C HIS A 613 17.42 -44.03 9.94
N ALA A 614 17.64 -42.78 10.38
CA ALA A 614 18.24 -42.47 11.70
C ALA A 614 18.11 -40.98 12.08
N ALA A 615 17.71 -40.71 13.32
CA ALA A 615 17.74 -39.42 14.02
C ALA A 615 18.65 -39.54 15.26
N PRO A 616 19.26 -38.45 15.79
CA PRO A 616 20.17 -38.53 16.94
C PRO A 616 19.50 -38.22 18.30
N PRO A 617 20.15 -38.57 19.44
CA PRO A 617 19.46 -38.92 20.68
C PRO A 617 19.46 -37.82 21.78
N ARG A 618 18.48 -37.93 22.69
CA ARG A 618 18.42 -37.25 24.00
C ARG A 618 18.98 -38.16 25.11
N ARG A 619 19.73 -37.57 26.05
CA ARG A 619 20.28 -38.21 27.26
C ARG A 619 19.19 -38.51 28.32
N PRO A 620 19.34 -39.56 29.15
CA PRO A 620 18.56 -39.72 30.38
C PRO A 620 19.37 -39.35 31.64
N LEU A 621 18.65 -38.81 32.63
CA LEU A 621 19.05 -38.67 34.04
C LEU A 621 18.82 -40.02 34.75
N MET A 622 19.81 -40.48 35.51
CA MET A 622 19.63 -41.51 36.53
C MET A 622 19.79 -40.89 37.92
N ALA A 623 18.81 -41.18 38.78
CA ALA A 623 18.84 -40.95 40.21
C ALA A 623 19.68 -42.03 40.90
N SER A 624 20.45 -41.65 41.91
CA SER A 624 21.03 -42.55 42.90
C SER A 624 20.51 -42.16 44.28
N VAL A 625 19.92 -43.13 44.98
CA VAL A 625 19.48 -43.03 46.37
C VAL A 625 20.49 -43.78 47.26
N THR A 626 20.78 -43.15 48.40
CA THR A 626 21.37 -43.67 49.67
C THR A 626 22.84 -44.10 49.71
N GLY A 627 23.53 -43.46 50.65
CA GLY A 627 24.86 -43.74 51.20
C GLY A 627 25.23 -42.61 52.16
#